data_AF-A0A1G0PBB2-F1
#
_entry.id   AF-A0A1G0PBB2-F1
#
_cell.length_a   1.000
_cell.length_b   1.000
_cell.length_c   1.000
_cell.angle_alpha   90.00
_cell.angle_beta   90.00
_cell.angle_gamma   90.00
#
_symmetry.space_group_name_H-M   'P 1'
#
loop_
_entity.id
_entity.type
_entity.pdbx_description
1 polymer ?
#
loop_
_entity_poly.entity_id
_entity_poly.type
_entity_poly.pdbx_seq_one_letter_code
_entity_poly.pdbx_strand_id
1 'polypeptide(L)'
;MTVKEKREKRKNLKRERIIETASELFSKKSYHEVMMDDVAKLTSIAKGTVYNYFISKEELYYSILKLRLEKLTNSLTDKIRSETNSIDALRSFVTYFYTYLMKYRSFFLIYRKESLRADNGICVELRSLENELRRQLTGIVKTGKIKGLFRNIDEDFAVNVILGSIYGTVHRGIDNHIPEEIVIKEREKIFDFILHGLLSGFDNNKVFPLINKTIVITRTVDQSKESSAVFSELGAEVIIFPTLEIVPPTSWEQFDEAVADSTKIDFLIFTSAHSVKMFTKRCAELKIVFDYNKIKVVAVGSKTAGICRKSGLPVHIIPSKFSGEAVVDELSKHDLKGKVVLIPRSALGREVLPQGLRELGAVIKSVPVYNVSLPAGDSIKENIDRLNAGNPDLFIFTSPSTFENFLQIMKIEDPVRFFKGYLIAAIGPTTKSSIEERRVSVDIIPDEFTNEGLAKAIVDHYKK
;
A
#
# COMPACT_ATOMS: atom_id res chain seq x y z
N MET A 1 18.42 -20.40 -54.86
CA MET A 1 17.35 -19.49 -55.33
C MET A 1 17.19 -19.61 -56.84
N THR A 2 15.99 -19.93 -57.31
CA THR A 2 15.65 -20.03 -58.74
C THR A 2 15.64 -18.66 -59.44
N VAL A 3 15.70 -18.62 -60.77
CA VAL A 3 15.61 -17.36 -61.56
C VAL A 3 14.30 -16.61 -61.29
N LYS A 4 13.21 -17.35 -61.05
CA LYS A 4 11.89 -16.84 -60.69
C LYS A 4 11.92 -16.14 -59.32
N GLU A 5 12.48 -16.79 -58.30
CA GLU A 5 12.65 -16.21 -56.95
C GLU A 5 13.52 -14.95 -56.94
N LYS A 6 14.60 -14.91 -57.74
CA LYS A 6 15.46 -13.71 -57.86
C LYS A 6 14.71 -12.53 -58.48
N ARG A 7 13.86 -12.78 -59.49
CA ARG A 7 13.03 -11.75 -60.15
C ARG A 7 11.95 -11.22 -59.22
N GLU A 8 11.31 -12.11 -58.47
CA GLU A 8 10.26 -11.79 -57.51
C GLU A 8 10.80 -10.99 -56.31
N LYS A 9 11.95 -11.39 -55.77
CA LYS A 9 12.67 -10.62 -54.74
C LYS A 9 13.03 -9.21 -55.20
N ARG A 10 13.51 -9.05 -56.44
CA ARG A 10 13.82 -7.73 -57.03
C ARG A 10 12.56 -6.87 -57.22
N LYS A 11 11.44 -7.48 -57.61
CA LYS A 11 10.13 -6.81 -57.74
C LYS A 11 9.67 -6.30 -56.38
N ASN A 12 9.76 -7.12 -55.33
CA ASN A 12 9.37 -6.75 -53.97
C ASN A 12 10.25 -5.63 -53.39
N LEU A 13 11.58 -5.71 -53.55
CA LEU A 13 12.51 -4.65 -53.13
C LEU A 13 12.20 -3.30 -53.79
N LYS A 14 11.88 -3.30 -55.09
CA LYS A 14 11.48 -2.07 -55.78
C LYS A 14 10.15 -1.53 -55.26
N ARG A 15 9.17 -2.41 -55.03
CA ARG A 15 7.87 -2.03 -54.46
C ARG A 15 8.03 -1.38 -53.07
N GLU A 16 8.85 -1.97 -52.21
CA GLU A 16 9.14 -1.42 -50.86
C GLU A 16 9.82 -0.06 -50.93
N ARG A 17 10.79 0.12 -51.84
CA ARG A 17 11.46 1.41 -52.04
C ARG A 17 10.49 2.51 -52.47
N ILE A 18 9.55 2.20 -53.38
CA ILE A 18 8.50 3.14 -53.78
C ILE A 18 7.62 3.54 -52.58
N ILE A 19 7.22 2.56 -51.76
CA ILE A 19 6.42 2.80 -50.56
C ILE A 19 7.15 3.68 -49.54
N GLU A 20 8.45 3.47 -49.32
CA GLU A 20 9.25 4.27 -48.40
C GLU A 20 9.35 5.72 -48.84
N THR A 21 9.71 5.95 -50.11
CA THR A 21 9.78 7.30 -50.66
C THR A 21 8.42 8.00 -50.68
N ALA A 22 7.35 7.27 -51.02
CA ALA A 22 6.00 7.81 -50.98
C ALA A 22 5.58 8.17 -49.53
N SER A 23 5.93 7.34 -48.55
CA SER A 23 5.64 7.61 -47.13
C SER A 23 6.29 8.91 -46.65
N GLU A 24 7.53 9.19 -47.04
CA GLU A 24 8.19 10.46 -46.72
C GLU A 24 7.52 11.68 -47.37
N LEU A 25 7.01 11.54 -48.59
CA LEU A 25 6.27 12.60 -49.26
C LEU A 25 4.92 12.87 -48.57
N PHE A 26 4.14 11.82 -48.30
CA PHE A 26 2.82 11.93 -47.66
C PHE A 26 2.89 12.33 -46.18
N SER A 27 4.03 12.16 -45.51
CA SER A 27 4.20 12.65 -44.13
C SER A 27 4.40 14.17 -44.08
N LYS A 28 5.08 14.74 -45.08
CA LYS A 28 5.41 16.17 -45.18
C LYS A 28 4.36 17.02 -45.89
N LYS A 29 3.66 16.45 -46.88
CA LYS A 29 2.66 17.14 -47.69
C LYS A 29 1.26 16.58 -47.43
N SER A 30 0.23 17.37 -47.72
CA SER A 30 -1.14 16.87 -47.74
C SER A 30 -1.35 15.86 -48.88
N TYR A 31 -2.36 14.99 -48.75
CA TYR A 31 -2.68 13.97 -49.75
C TYR A 31 -2.87 14.57 -51.16
N HIS A 32 -3.49 15.75 -51.27
CA HIS A 32 -3.78 16.39 -52.55
C HIS A 32 -2.53 16.97 -53.22
N GLU A 33 -1.52 17.40 -52.45
CA GLU A 33 -0.27 17.99 -52.95
C GLU A 33 0.73 16.96 -53.48
N VAL A 34 0.60 15.69 -53.08
CA VAL A 34 1.49 14.63 -53.58
C VAL A 34 1.05 14.20 -54.97
N MET A 35 1.99 14.20 -55.91
CA MET A 35 1.81 13.67 -57.28
C MET A 35 2.61 12.39 -57.48
N MET A 36 2.10 11.48 -58.32
CA MET A 36 2.82 10.24 -58.68
C MET A 36 4.18 10.53 -59.34
N ASP A 37 4.30 11.68 -60.01
CA ASP A 37 5.55 12.12 -60.65
C ASP A 37 6.61 12.53 -59.62
N ASP A 38 6.20 13.05 -58.47
CA ASP A 38 7.12 13.39 -57.38
C ASP A 38 7.73 12.11 -56.78
N VAL A 39 6.91 11.06 -56.63
CA VAL A 39 7.37 9.74 -56.17
C VAL A 39 8.36 9.16 -57.18
N ALA A 40 8.06 9.22 -58.48
CA ALA A 40 8.95 8.74 -59.54
C ALA A 40 10.31 9.46 -59.54
N LYS A 41 10.30 10.79 -59.43
CA LYS A 41 11.51 11.63 -59.36
C LYS A 41 12.37 11.27 -58.15
N LEU A 42 11.78 11.21 -56.95
CA LEU A 42 12.53 10.92 -55.72
C LEU A 42 13.04 9.47 -55.65
N THR A 43 12.33 8.51 -56.27
CA THR A 43 12.79 7.12 -56.36
C THR A 43 13.80 6.88 -57.49
N SER A 44 14.02 7.88 -58.35
CA SER A 44 14.85 7.80 -59.56
C SER A 44 14.40 6.69 -60.52
N ILE A 45 13.09 6.53 -60.71
CA ILE A 45 12.51 5.59 -61.68
C ILE A 45 11.54 6.31 -62.63
N ALA A 46 11.29 5.72 -63.79
CA ALA A 46 10.33 6.27 -64.74
C ALA A 46 8.91 6.27 -64.16
N LYS A 47 8.12 7.31 -64.47
CA LYS A 47 6.70 7.43 -64.08
C LYS A 47 5.90 6.16 -64.38
N GLY A 48 6.01 5.64 -65.59
CA GLY A 48 5.35 4.38 -66.00
C GLY A 48 5.77 3.18 -65.16
N THR A 49 6.99 3.16 -64.60
CA THR A 49 7.42 2.12 -63.67
C THR A 49 6.67 2.21 -62.34
N VAL A 50 6.38 3.40 -61.81
CA VAL A 50 5.55 3.54 -60.60
C VAL A 50 4.14 2.99 -60.84
N TYR A 51 3.54 3.34 -61.98
CA TYR A 51 2.20 2.87 -62.36
C TYR A 51 2.11 1.35 -62.58
N ASN A 52 3.23 0.69 -62.91
CA ASN A 52 3.27 -0.78 -62.97
C ASN A 52 3.16 -1.46 -61.59
N TYR A 53 3.42 -0.73 -60.50
CA TYR A 53 3.29 -1.23 -59.13
C TYR A 53 2.04 -0.72 -58.42
N PHE A 54 1.59 0.49 -58.74
CA PHE A 54 0.44 1.15 -58.12
C PHE A 54 -0.33 1.92 -59.19
N ILE A 55 -1.56 1.49 -59.47
CA ILE A 55 -2.42 2.00 -60.53
C ILE A 55 -2.87 3.43 -60.22
N SER A 56 -2.98 3.79 -58.94
CA SER A 56 -3.39 5.13 -58.51
C SER A 56 -2.61 5.65 -57.30
N LYS A 57 -2.70 6.96 -57.07
CA LYS A 57 -2.18 7.62 -55.85
C LYS A 57 -2.83 7.07 -54.59
N GLU A 58 -4.12 6.77 -54.66
CA GLU A 58 -4.91 6.20 -53.59
C GLU A 58 -4.43 4.78 -53.25
N GLU A 59 -4.19 3.93 -54.25
CA GLU A 59 -3.64 2.58 -54.04
C GLU A 59 -2.25 2.64 -53.40
N LEU A 60 -1.40 3.56 -53.85
CA LEU A 60 -0.08 3.79 -53.24
C LEU A 60 -0.21 4.24 -51.79
N TYR A 61 -1.12 5.17 -51.49
CA TYR A 61 -1.36 5.69 -50.15
C TYR A 61 -1.82 4.59 -49.18
N TYR A 62 -2.85 3.82 -49.56
CA TYR A 62 -3.33 2.70 -48.75
C TYR A 62 -2.30 1.58 -48.62
N SER A 63 -1.50 1.33 -49.67
CA SER A 63 -0.42 0.34 -49.62
C SER A 63 0.65 0.67 -48.58
N ILE A 64 0.90 1.95 -48.30
CA ILE A 64 1.82 2.38 -47.23
C ILE A 64 1.27 1.92 -45.87
N LEU A 65 0.01 2.24 -45.58
CA LEU A 65 -0.64 1.90 -44.31
C LEU A 65 -0.76 0.39 -44.13
N LYS A 66 -1.29 -0.29 -45.15
CA LYS A 66 -1.52 -1.74 -45.14
C LYS A 66 -0.23 -2.52 -44.90
N LEU A 67 0.80 -2.29 -45.72
CA LEU A 67 2.07 -3.00 -45.60
C LEU A 67 2.70 -2.83 -44.21
N ARG A 68 2.65 -1.61 -43.65
CA ARG A 68 3.26 -1.31 -42.35
C ARG A 68 2.45 -1.87 -41.19
N LEU A 69 1.12 -1.80 -41.22
CA LEU A 69 0.26 -2.40 -40.20
C LEU A 69 0.32 -3.92 -40.22
N GLU A 70 0.33 -4.56 -41.39
CA GLU A 70 0.48 -6.02 -41.51
C GLU A 70 1.80 -6.49 -40.89
N LYS A 71 2.92 -5.85 -41.26
CA LYS A 71 4.24 -6.18 -40.69
C LYS A 71 4.30 -5.97 -39.18
N LEU A 72 3.71 -4.89 -38.69
CA LEU A 72 3.63 -4.61 -37.26
C LEU A 72 2.85 -5.70 -36.52
N THR A 73 1.64 -5.99 -36.99
CA THR A 73 0.71 -6.95 -36.35
C THR A 73 1.31 -8.35 -36.33
N ASN A 74 1.88 -8.81 -37.45
CA ASN A 74 2.52 -10.13 -37.52
C ASN A 74 3.72 -10.23 -36.55
N SER A 75 4.57 -9.21 -36.53
CA SER A 75 5.75 -9.22 -35.65
C SER A 75 5.38 -9.15 -34.17
N LEU A 76 4.33 -8.41 -33.82
CA LEU A 76 3.80 -8.38 -32.45
C LEU A 76 3.22 -9.73 -32.05
N THR A 77 2.46 -10.37 -32.96
CA THR A 77 1.91 -11.71 -32.73
C THR A 77 3.00 -12.70 -32.33
N ASP A 78 4.09 -12.75 -33.10
CA ASP A 78 5.20 -13.68 -32.85
C ASP A 78 5.91 -13.37 -31.54
N LYS A 79 6.16 -12.09 -31.26
CA LYS A 79 6.82 -11.64 -30.01
C LYS A 79 5.99 -11.98 -28.78
N ILE A 80 4.71 -11.63 -28.78
CA ILE A 80 3.81 -11.86 -27.65
C ILE A 80 3.67 -13.37 -27.36
N ARG A 81 3.58 -14.20 -28.42
CA ARG A 81 3.48 -15.66 -28.28
C ARG A 81 4.73 -16.29 -27.67
N SER A 82 5.90 -15.68 -27.82
CA SER A 82 7.16 -16.19 -27.25
C SER A 82 7.34 -15.88 -25.76
N GLU A 83 6.49 -15.03 -25.17
CA GLU A 83 6.65 -14.61 -23.77
C GLU A 83 6.05 -15.58 -22.77
N THR A 84 6.67 -15.66 -21.59
CA THR A 84 6.31 -16.62 -20.54
C THR A 84 5.15 -16.16 -19.65
N ASN A 85 4.92 -14.85 -19.54
CA ASN A 85 3.90 -14.26 -18.68
C ASN A 85 3.33 -12.95 -19.26
N SER A 86 2.25 -12.46 -18.66
CA SER A 86 1.53 -11.26 -19.13
C SER A 86 2.30 -9.95 -18.97
N ILE A 87 3.22 -9.85 -18.00
CA ILE A 87 4.06 -8.66 -17.79
C ILE A 87 5.09 -8.57 -18.92
N ASP A 88 5.75 -9.69 -19.25
CA ASP A 88 6.72 -9.74 -20.33
C ASP A 88 6.05 -9.58 -21.70
N ALA A 89 4.86 -10.17 -21.89
CA ALA A 89 4.02 -9.93 -23.07
C ALA A 89 3.67 -8.44 -23.24
N LEU A 90 3.29 -7.76 -22.16
CA LEU A 90 3.04 -6.33 -22.16
C LEU A 90 4.32 -5.53 -22.47
N ARG A 91 5.45 -5.91 -21.88
CA ARG A 91 6.75 -5.27 -22.15
C ARG A 91 7.12 -5.39 -23.61
N SER A 92 7.03 -6.59 -24.18
CA SER A 92 7.33 -6.84 -25.60
C SER A 92 6.38 -6.10 -26.53
N PHE A 93 5.09 -5.99 -26.17
CA PHE A 93 4.14 -5.16 -26.92
C PHE A 93 4.56 -3.69 -26.90
N VAL A 94 4.70 -3.09 -25.71
CA VAL A 94 4.98 -1.65 -25.54
C VAL A 94 6.31 -1.27 -26.18
N THR A 95 7.37 -2.03 -25.90
CA THR A 95 8.71 -1.77 -26.40
C THR A 95 8.78 -1.88 -27.92
N TYR A 96 8.25 -2.97 -28.49
CA TYR A 96 8.28 -3.15 -29.94
C TYR A 96 7.40 -2.15 -30.66
N PHE A 97 6.19 -1.89 -30.16
CA PHE A 97 5.27 -0.97 -30.81
C PHE A 97 5.83 0.46 -30.81
N TYR A 98 6.34 0.94 -29.68
CA TYR A 98 7.00 2.23 -29.58
C TYR A 98 8.21 2.34 -30.53
N THR A 99 9.12 1.36 -30.50
CA THR A 99 10.31 1.36 -31.38
C THR A 99 9.92 1.30 -32.86
N TYR A 100 8.89 0.53 -33.22
CA TYR A 100 8.39 0.46 -34.59
C TYR A 100 7.86 1.81 -35.07
N LEU A 101 7.03 2.48 -34.27
CA LEU A 101 6.46 3.78 -34.64
C LEU A 101 7.52 4.87 -34.74
N MET A 102 8.51 4.89 -33.84
CA MET A 102 9.65 5.82 -33.93
C MET A 102 10.50 5.58 -35.18
N LYS A 103 10.79 4.30 -35.48
CA LYS A 103 11.54 3.90 -36.69
C LYS A 103 10.81 4.31 -37.97
N TYR A 104 9.49 4.14 -38.01
CA TYR A 104 8.65 4.45 -39.16
C TYR A 104 7.79 5.71 -38.92
N ARG A 105 8.41 6.80 -38.46
CA ARG A 105 7.74 8.08 -38.15
C ARG A 105 6.85 8.62 -39.28
N SER A 106 7.29 8.51 -40.53
CA SER A 106 6.48 8.94 -41.69
C SER A 106 5.18 8.14 -41.79
N PHE A 107 5.22 6.83 -41.53
CA PHE A 107 4.02 6.00 -41.46
C PHE A 107 3.14 6.42 -40.27
N PHE A 108 3.72 6.61 -39.07
CA PHE A 108 2.96 7.02 -37.88
C PHE A 108 2.19 8.33 -38.10
N LEU A 109 2.84 9.34 -38.72
CA LEU A 109 2.20 10.64 -39.01
C LEU A 109 1.04 10.50 -40.00
N ILE A 110 1.13 9.62 -40.99
CA ILE A 110 0.05 9.32 -41.93
C ILE A 110 -1.07 8.56 -41.22
N TYR A 111 -0.72 7.49 -40.51
CA TYR A 111 -1.64 6.64 -39.75
C TYR A 111 -2.47 7.45 -38.76
N ARG A 112 -1.87 8.38 -38.01
CA ARG A 112 -2.58 9.23 -37.05
C ARG A 112 -3.58 10.17 -37.72
N LYS A 113 -3.22 10.75 -38.88
CA LYS A 113 -4.11 11.64 -39.66
C LYS A 113 -5.36 10.89 -40.12
N GLU A 114 -5.22 9.64 -40.52
CA GLU A 114 -6.35 8.82 -41.00
C GLU A 114 -7.18 8.23 -39.85
N SER A 115 -6.54 7.76 -38.77
CA SER A 115 -7.24 7.23 -37.59
C SER A 115 -8.13 8.27 -36.90
N LEU A 116 -7.80 9.57 -37.00
CA LEU A 116 -8.61 10.67 -36.46
C LEU A 116 -9.76 11.12 -37.38
N ARG A 117 -9.81 10.67 -38.63
CA ARG A 117 -10.89 10.99 -39.57
C ARG A 117 -11.98 9.93 -39.47
N ALA A 118 -12.92 10.15 -38.56
CA ALA A 118 -14.03 9.23 -38.30
C ALA A 118 -14.95 8.97 -39.52
N ASP A 119 -14.97 9.86 -40.52
CA ASP A 119 -15.93 9.84 -41.63
C ASP A 119 -15.41 9.27 -42.97
N ASN A 120 -14.11 9.00 -43.12
CA ASN A 120 -13.57 8.57 -44.41
C ASN A 120 -13.22 7.09 -44.42
N GLY A 121 -14.20 6.26 -44.78
CA GLY A 121 -14.01 4.99 -45.52
C GLY A 121 -12.68 4.23 -45.32
N ILE A 122 -12.21 4.04 -44.09
CA ILE A 122 -11.03 3.20 -43.83
C ILE A 122 -11.37 1.83 -44.43
N CYS A 123 -10.58 1.41 -45.42
CA CYS A 123 -10.75 0.12 -46.08
C CYS A 123 -10.90 -0.97 -44.99
N VAL A 124 -11.89 -1.85 -45.15
CA VAL A 124 -12.24 -2.92 -44.19
C VAL A 124 -11.01 -3.69 -43.71
N GLU A 125 -10.04 -3.87 -44.59
CA GLU A 125 -8.76 -4.52 -44.31
C GLU A 125 -7.90 -3.78 -43.27
N LEU A 126 -7.79 -2.45 -43.36
CA LEU A 126 -7.02 -1.66 -42.40
C LEU A 126 -7.67 -1.69 -41.01
N ARG A 127 -9.00 -1.57 -40.96
CA ARG A 127 -9.77 -1.69 -39.72
C ARG A 127 -9.59 -3.07 -39.09
N SER A 128 -9.52 -4.13 -39.90
CA SER A 128 -9.27 -5.49 -39.41
C SER A 128 -7.90 -5.61 -38.71
N LEU A 129 -6.86 -5.00 -39.28
CA LEU A 129 -5.51 -4.98 -38.72
C LEU A 129 -5.42 -4.16 -37.43
N GLU A 130 -6.05 -2.99 -37.38
CA GLU A 130 -6.14 -2.17 -36.16
C GLU A 130 -6.88 -2.92 -35.04
N ASN A 131 -7.97 -3.59 -35.39
CA ASN A 131 -8.72 -4.41 -34.45
C ASN A 131 -7.88 -5.60 -33.95
N GLU A 132 -7.04 -6.19 -34.80
CA GLU A 132 -6.13 -7.26 -34.37
C GLU A 132 -5.10 -6.77 -33.35
N LEU A 133 -4.48 -5.61 -33.60
CA LEU A 133 -3.56 -4.98 -32.65
C LEU A 133 -4.23 -4.75 -31.28
N ARG A 134 -5.46 -4.22 -31.29
CA ARG A 134 -6.26 -4.01 -30.07
C ARG A 134 -6.61 -5.31 -29.38
N ARG A 135 -7.02 -6.34 -30.13
CA ARG A 135 -7.34 -7.67 -29.59
C ARG A 135 -6.15 -8.30 -28.88
N GLN A 136 -4.95 -8.17 -29.44
CA GLN A 136 -3.73 -8.71 -28.83
C GLN A 136 -3.45 -8.08 -27.47
N LEU A 137 -3.50 -6.74 -27.39
CA LEU A 137 -3.31 -6.03 -26.14
C LEU A 137 -4.42 -6.34 -25.12
N THR A 138 -5.68 -6.42 -25.58
CA THR A 138 -6.83 -6.83 -24.75
C THR A 138 -6.59 -8.22 -24.15
N GLY A 139 -6.09 -9.17 -24.95
CA GLY A 139 -5.75 -10.51 -24.49
C GLY A 139 -4.67 -10.53 -23.40
N ILE A 140 -3.64 -9.67 -23.53
CA ILE A 140 -2.59 -9.50 -22.52
C ILE A 140 -3.18 -8.99 -21.21
N VAL A 141 -3.97 -7.91 -21.26
CA VAL A 141 -4.60 -7.30 -20.07
C VAL A 141 -5.55 -8.29 -19.39
N LYS A 142 -6.44 -8.93 -20.15
CA LYS A 142 -7.39 -9.91 -19.64
C LYS A 142 -6.70 -11.10 -18.98
N THR A 143 -5.66 -11.65 -19.60
CA THR A 143 -4.90 -12.77 -19.04
C THR A 143 -4.18 -12.36 -17.75
N GLY A 144 -3.60 -11.17 -17.70
CA GLY A 144 -2.93 -10.66 -16.50
C GLY A 144 -3.91 -10.41 -15.35
N LYS A 145 -5.14 -9.93 -15.62
CA LYS A 145 -6.22 -9.83 -14.63
C LYS A 145 -6.59 -11.20 -14.06
N ILE A 146 -6.85 -12.18 -14.92
CA ILE A 146 -7.23 -13.56 -14.52
C ILE A 146 -6.15 -14.20 -13.64
N LYS A 147 -4.87 -13.96 -13.97
CA LYS A 147 -3.72 -14.49 -13.21
C LYS A 147 -3.40 -13.66 -11.95
N GLY A 148 -4.16 -12.62 -11.65
CA GLY A 148 -3.93 -11.75 -10.48
C GLY A 148 -2.66 -10.91 -10.57
N LEU A 149 -2.09 -10.72 -11.76
CA LEU A 149 -0.89 -9.88 -12.00
C LEU A 149 -1.27 -8.41 -12.25
N PHE A 150 -2.45 -8.18 -12.82
CA PHE A 150 -3.00 -6.85 -13.06
C PHE A 150 -4.24 -6.61 -12.19
N ARG A 151 -4.42 -5.36 -11.77
CA ARG A 151 -5.56 -4.92 -10.98
C ARG A 151 -6.88 -5.11 -11.74
N ASN A 152 -7.99 -5.14 -11.00
CA ASN A 152 -9.32 -5.24 -11.60
C ASN A 152 -9.70 -3.91 -12.28
N ILE A 153 -9.34 -3.78 -13.57
CA ILE A 153 -9.58 -2.60 -14.41
C ILE A 153 -10.45 -2.96 -15.62
N ASP A 154 -11.22 -2.00 -16.12
CA ASP A 154 -11.90 -2.12 -17.41
C ASP A 154 -10.88 -2.32 -18.54
N GLU A 155 -11.10 -3.34 -19.36
CA GLU A 155 -10.13 -3.79 -20.37
C GLU A 155 -10.02 -2.81 -21.53
N ASP A 156 -11.15 -2.28 -22.00
CA ASP A 156 -11.19 -1.31 -23.10
C ASP A 156 -10.54 0.01 -22.68
N PHE A 157 -10.83 0.48 -21.47
CA PHE A 157 -10.17 1.64 -20.89
C PHE A 157 -8.66 1.45 -20.80
N ALA A 158 -8.19 0.32 -20.25
CA ALA A 158 -6.76 0.02 -20.14
C ALA A 158 -6.07 0.02 -21.51
N VAL A 159 -6.65 -0.66 -22.51
CA VAL A 159 -6.15 -0.72 -23.88
C VAL A 159 -6.06 0.68 -24.49
N ASN A 160 -7.10 1.50 -24.33
CA ASN A 160 -7.12 2.86 -24.86
C ASN A 160 -6.05 3.76 -24.21
N VAL A 161 -5.86 3.67 -22.89
CA VAL A 161 -4.84 4.44 -22.18
C VAL A 161 -3.44 4.02 -22.62
N ILE A 162 -3.16 2.71 -22.71
CA ILE A 162 -1.85 2.19 -23.14
C ILE A 162 -1.51 2.68 -24.55
N LEU A 163 -2.43 2.51 -25.51
CA LEU A 163 -2.22 2.97 -26.89
C LEU A 163 -2.07 4.49 -26.94
N GLY A 164 -2.91 5.23 -26.21
CA GLY A 164 -2.85 6.68 -26.10
C GLY A 164 -1.51 7.19 -25.56
N SER A 165 -0.99 6.57 -24.51
CA SER A 165 0.34 6.88 -23.95
C SER A 165 1.43 6.65 -24.98
N ILE A 166 1.41 5.53 -25.72
CA ILE A 166 2.41 5.23 -26.74
C ILE A 166 2.35 6.27 -27.87
N TYR A 167 1.15 6.56 -28.39
CA TYR A 167 0.98 7.55 -29.45
C TYR A 167 1.40 8.96 -29.02
N GLY A 168 1.05 9.36 -27.79
CA GLY A 168 1.44 10.66 -27.22
C GLY A 168 2.95 10.80 -27.13
N THR A 169 3.63 9.78 -26.60
CA THR A 169 5.09 9.79 -26.45
C THR A 169 5.81 9.76 -27.80
N VAL A 170 5.37 8.93 -28.76
CA VAL A 170 5.93 8.92 -30.12
C VAL A 170 5.77 10.28 -30.79
N HIS A 171 4.59 10.89 -30.70
CA HIS A 171 4.35 12.20 -31.30
C HIS A 171 5.28 13.27 -30.71
N ARG A 172 5.34 13.34 -29.38
CA ARG A 172 6.25 14.24 -28.65
C ARG A 172 7.71 14.03 -29.06
N GLY A 173 8.13 12.78 -29.23
CA GLY A 173 9.49 12.43 -29.64
C GLY A 173 9.81 12.89 -31.06
N ILE A 174 8.85 12.74 -32.00
CA ILE A 174 9.00 13.22 -33.38
C ILE A 174 9.08 14.74 -33.42
N ASP A 175 8.16 15.45 -32.75
CA ASP A 175 8.13 16.92 -32.75
C ASP A 175 9.41 17.52 -32.17
N ASN A 176 9.92 16.93 -31.09
CA ASN A 176 11.12 17.41 -30.39
C ASN A 176 12.44 16.89 -30.99
N HIS A 177 12.40 16.11 -32.08
CA HIS A 177 13.59 15.59 -32.76
C HIS A 177 14.59 14.88 -31.82
N ILE A 178 14.07 14.09 -30.88
CA ILE A 178 14.90 13.50 -29.81
C ILE A 178 15.97 12.53 -30.36
N PRO A 179 17.21 12.52 -29.80
CA PRO A 179 18.25 11.55 -30.15
C PRO A 179 17.87 10.10 -29.84
N GLU A 180 18.44 9.15 -30.58
CA GLU A 180 18.15 7.70 -30.43
C GLU A 180 18.43 7.17 -29.02
N GLU A 181 19.44 7.69 -28.33
CA GLU A 181 19.72 7.36 -26.93
C GLU A 181 18.58 7.75 -25.97
N ILE A 182 17.90 8.87 -26.25
CA ILE A 182 16.75 9.33 -25.47
C ILE A 182 15.53 8.46 -25.78
N VAL A 183 15.37 8.02 -27.03
CA VAL A 183 14.29 7.09 -27.44
C VAL A 183 14.33 5.81 -26.61
N ILE A 184 15.52 5.23 -26.40
CA ILE A 184 15.68 4.02 -25.57
C ILE A 184 15.28 4.30 -24.13
N LYS A 185 15.70 5.42 -23.54
CA LYS A 185 15.34 5.78 -22.15
C LYS A 185 13.85 6.05 -21.99
N GLU A 186 13.20 6.71 -22.95
CA GLU A 186 11.76 6.95 -22.92
C GLU A 186 10.94 5.66 -23.06
N ARG A 187 11.41 4.72 -23.87
CA ARG A 187 10.79 3.40 -24.01
C ARG A 187 10.69 2.66 -22.66
N GLU A 188 11.73 2.74 -21.84
CA GLU A 188 11.70 2.13 -20.51
C GLU A 188 10.76 2.90 -19.58
N LYS A 189 10.78 4.24 -19.61
CA LYS A 189 9.88 5.08 -18.79
C LYS A 189 8.41 4.87 -19.11
N ILE A 190 8.05 4.72 -20.39
CA ILE A 190 6.66 4.50 -20.78
C ILE A 190 6.18 3.11 -20.36
N PHE A 191 7.03 2.08 -20.51
CA PHE A 191 6.70 0.75 -20.02
C PHE A 191 6.54 0.76 -18.50
N ASP A 192 7.45 1.40 -17.78
CA ASP A 192 7.40 1.54 -16.32
C ASP A 192 6.11 2.23 -15.85
N PHE A 193 5.75 3.36 -16.46
CA PHE A 193 4.50 4.08 -16.18
C PHE A 193 3.26 3.22 -16.44
N ILE A 194 3.21 2.54 -17.58
CA ILE A 194 2.09 1.65 -17.95
C ILE A 194 1.99 0.48 -16.97
N LEU A 195 3.12 -0.16 -16.64
CA LEU A 195 3.15 -1.32 -15.75
C LEU A 195 2.66 -0.92 -14.35
N HIS A 196 3.19 0.15 -13.77
CA HIS A 196 2.75 0.63 -12.46
C HIS A 196 1.28 1.10 -12.46
N GLY A 197 0.78 1.58 -13.59
CA GLY A 197 -0.64 1.86 -13.79
C GLY A 197 -1.54 0.62 -13.89
N LEU A 198 -0.99 -0.60 -14.01
CA LEU A 198 -1.73 -1.84 -14.18
C LEU A 198 -1.48 -2.89 -13.10
N LEU A 199 -0.33 -2.88 -12.42
CA LEU A 199 0.06 -3.89 -11.43
C LEU A 199 -1.02 -4.08 -10.35
N SER A 200 -1.30 -5.35 -10.04
CA SER A 200 -2.06 -5.72 -8.85
C SER A 200 -1.28 -5.34 -7.59
N GLY A 201 -1.93 -4.68 -6.63
CA GLY A 201 -1.30 -4.21 -5.39
C GLY A 201 -1.14 -2.68 -5.32
N PHE A 202 -1.32 -1.96 -6.42
CA PHE A 202 -1.59 -0.52 -6.40
C PHE A 202 -3.07 -0.31 -6.06
N ASP A 203 -3.37 -0.13 -4.78
CA ASP A 203 -4.73 0.16 -4.31
C ASP A 203 -5.05 1.64 -4.58
N ASN A 204 -5.69 1.91 -5.72
CA ASN A 204 -6.13 3.26 -6.10
C ASN A 204 -7.11 3.89 -5.08
N ASN A 205 -7.63 3.14 -4.10
CA ASN A 205 -8.46 3.67 -3.03
C ASN A 205 -7.65 4.22 -1.85
N LYS A 206 -6.33 4.01 -1.80
CA LYS A 206 -5.47 4.59 -0.77
C LYS A 206 -4.84 5.88 -1.29
N VAL A 207 -5.58 6.97 -1.19
CA VAL A 207 -4.93 8.27 -0.98
C VAL A 207 -4.09 8.12 0.29
N PHE A 208 -2.83 8.52 0.25
CA PHE A 208 -1.96 8.63 1.42
C PHE A 208 -2.01 10.09 1.91
N PRO A 209 -3.10 10.52 2.56
CA PRO A 209 -3.30 11.94 2.90
C PRO A 209 -2.24 12.47 3.85
N LEU A 210 -1.48 11.60 4.52
CA LEU A 210 -0.43 11.96 5.46
C LEU A 210 0.97 11.66 4.89
N ILE A 211 1.11 11.55 3.56
CA ILE A 211 2.42 11.37 2.93
C ILE A 211 3.37 12.51 3.32
N ASN A 212 4.62 12.16 3.62
CA ASN A 212 5.65 13.08 4.11
C ASN A 212 5.31 13.78 5.44
N LYS A 213 4.39 13.22 6.24
CA LYS A 213 4.12 13.69 7.59
C LYS A 213 4.74 12.78 8.63
N THR A 214 5.48 13.36 9.56
CA THR A 214 6.04 12.67 10.71
C THR A 214 5.17 12.90 11.93
N ILE A 215 4.59 11.82 12.47
CA ILE A 215 3.66 11.86 13.59
C ILE A 215 4.27 11.17 14.81
N VAL A 216 4.29 11.86 15.94
CA VAL A 216 4.70 11.31 17.23
C VAL A 216 3.47 10.85 17.99
N ILE A 217 3.44 9.59 18.42
CA ILE A 217 2.36 9.07 19.26
C ILE A 217 2.89 8.63 20.62
N THR A 218 2.34 9.21 21.69
CA THR A 218 2.76 8.90 23.07
C THR A 218 1.88 7.81 23.69
N ARG A 219 2.35 6.56 23.72
CA ARG A 219 1.65 5.38 24.32
C ARG A 219 2.61 4.28 24.78
N THR A 220 2.14 3.35 25.61
CA THR A 220 2.91 2.15 26.01
C THR A 220 3.35 1.30 24.80
N VAL A 221 4.52 0.67 24.90
CA VAL A 221 5.13 -0.15 23.83
C VAL A 221 4.17 -1.23 23.30
N ASP A 222 3.36 -1.84 24.18
CA ASP A 222 2.42 -2.93 23.84
C ASP A 222 1.11 -2.47 23.17
N GLN A 223 0.76 -1.17 23.21
CA GLN A 223 -0.44 -0.60 22.55
C GLN A 223 -0.12 0.13 21.24
N SER A 224 1.17 0.27 20.93
CA SER A 224 1.66 1.14 19.86
C SER A 224 1.41 0.56 18.46
N LYS A 225 1.57 -0.75 18.25
CA LYS A 225 1.47 -1.36 16.90
C LYS A 225 0.09 -1.25 16.26
N GLU A 226 -0.98 -1.47 17.02
CA GLU A 226 -2.37 -1.31 16.52
C GLU A 226 -2.70 0.17 16.30
N SER A 227 -2.20 1.06 17.17
CA SER A 227 -2.49 2.50 17.10
C SER A 227 -1.70 3.22 16.00
N SER A 228 -0.45 2.79 15.72
CA SER A 228 0.38 3.37 14.67
C SER A 228 -0.06 2.93 13.28
N ALA A 229 -0.62 1.72 13.16
CA ALA A 229 -1.05 1.15 11.89
C ALA A 229 -2.00 2.08 11.13
N VAL A 230 -2.99 2.66 11.82
CA VAL A 230 -3.96 3.58 11.22
C VAL A 230 -3.27 4.77 10.53
N PHE A 231 -2.23 5.35 11.13
CA PHE A 231 -1.51 6.50 10.57
C PHE A 231 -0.51 6.08 9.48
N SER A 232 0.20 4.97 9.68
CA SER A 232 1.12 4.42 8.68
C SER A 232 0.38 3.98 7.40
N GLU A 233 -0.82 3.43 7.53
CA GLU A 233 -1.68 3.09 6.39
C GLU A 233 -2.14 4.31 5.59
N LEU A 234 -2.17 5.49 6.22
CA LEU A 234 -2.46 6.78 5.61
C LEU A 234 -1.20 7.49 5.06
N GLY A 235 -0.03 6.86 5.16
CA GLY A 235 1.24 7.31 4.58
C GLY A 235 2.15 8.12 5.51
N ALA A 236 1.79 8.25 6.79
CA ALA A 236 2.63 8.96 7.76
C ALA A 236 3.84 8.13 8.20
N GLU A 237 4.97 8.79 8.42
CA GLU A 237 6.06 8.25 9.23
C GLU A 237 5.66 8.36 10.70
N VAL A 238 5.60 7.24 11.42
CA VAL A 238 5.15 7.23 12.82
C VAL A 238 6.32 6.98 13.77
N ILE A 239 6.57 7.95 14.64
CA ILE A 239 7.50 7.85 15.77
C ILE A 239 6.69 7.44 17.00
N ILE A 240 6.86 6.20 17.42
CA ILE A 240 6.27 5.71 18.67
C ILE A 240 7.16 6.20 19.82
N PHE A 241 6.60 7.00 20.73
CA PHE A 241 7.32 7.49 21.91
C PHE A 241 6.68 6.92 23.18
N PRO A 242 7.28 5.89 23.80
CA PRO A 242 6.70 5.32 25.01
C PRO A 242 6.82 6.27 26.19
N THR A 243 5.70 6.48 26.88
CA THR A 243 5.62 7.33 28.09
C THR A 243 5.34 6.55 29.36
N LEU A 244 5.22 5.23 29.22
CA LEU A 244 4.98 4.28 30.29
C LEU A 244 5.66 2.95 29.92
N GLU A 245 6.32 2.35 30.89
CA GLU A 245 6.96 1.05 30.80
C GLU A 245 6.34 0.08 31.80
N ILE A 246 6.22 -1.17 31.39
CA ILE A 246 5.80 -2.26 32.28
C ILE A 246 7.05 -2.98 32.76
N VAL A 247 7.35 -2.83 34.04
CA VAL A 247 8.52 -3.41 34.68
C VAL A 247 8.10 -4.49 35.68
N PRO A 248 9.00 -5.42 36.06
CA PRO A 248 8.74 -6.36 37.15
C PRO A 248 8.31 -5.65 38.45
N PRO A 249 7.59 -6.34 39.36
CA PRO A 249 7.28 -5.79 40.67
C PRO A 249 8.57 -5.57 41.47
N THR A 250 8.51 -4.72 42.49
CA THR A 250 9.65 -4.46 43.39
C THR A 250 10.06 -5.71 44.17
N SER A 251 9.13 -6.60 44.46
CA SER A 251 9.38 -7.91 45.05
C SER A 251 8.42 -8.95 44.45
N TRP A 252 8.92 -10.17 44.25
CA TRP A 252 8.13 -11.33 43.82
C TRP A 252 7.67 -12.20 44.99
N GLU A 253 8.07 -11.92 46.24
CA GLU A 253 7.83 -12.78 47.40
C GLU A 253 6.35 -13.16 47.57
N GLN A 254 5.45 -12.18 47.50
CA GLN A 254 4.01 -12.43 47.63
C GLN A 254 3.48 -13.33 46.50
N PHE A 255 3.99 -13.17 45.28
CA PHE A 255 3.62 -14.02 44.17
C PHE A 255 4.12 -15.44 44.38
N ASP A 256 5.42 -15.58 44.64
CA ASP A 256 6.11 -16.86 44.82
C ASP A 256 5.48 -17.67 45.96
N GLU A 257 5.15 -17.04 47.10
CA GLU A 257 4.42 -17.65 48.20
C GLU A 257 3.00 -18.07 47.80
N ALA A 258 2.29 -17.21 47.07
CA ALA A 258 0.94 -17.50 46.64
C ALA A 258 0.85 -18.72 45.72
N VAL A 259 1.87 -18.95 44.88
CA VAL A 259 1.94 -20.04 43.91
C VAL A 259 2.74 -21.26 44.37
N ALA A 260 3.42 -21.20 45.53
CA ALA A 260 4.23 -22.29 46.07
C ALA A 260 3.44 -23.61 46.19
N ASP A 261 2.16 -23.52 46.55
CA ASP A 261 1.20 -24.63 46.48
C ASP A 261 0.11 -24.31 45.47
N SER A 262 0.43 -24.48 44.19
CA SER A 262 -0.48 -24.21 43.07
C SER A 262 -1.74 -25.10 43.09
N THR A 263 -1.69 -26.24 43.78
CA THR A 263 -2.81 -27.20 43.87
C THR A 263 -3.98 -26.68 44.70
N LYS A 264 -3.73 -25.69 45.57
CA LYS A 264 -4.75 -25.06 46.41
C LYS A 264 -5.51 -23.92 45.74
N ILE A 265 -5.22 -23.61 44.47
CA ILE A 265 -5.86 -22.51 43.76
C ILE A 265 -7.05 -23.06 42.98
N ASP A 266 -8.25 -22.50 43.19
CA ASP A 266 -9.46 -22.90 42.46
C ASP A 266 -9.71 -22.00 41.24
N PHE A 267 -9.37 -20.71 41.34
CA PHE A 267 -9.57 -19.72 40.28
C PHE A 267 -8.32 -18.88 40.04
N LEU A 268 -8.07 -18.56 38.76
CA LEU A 268 -6.98 -17.68 38.33
C LEU A 268 -7.56 -16.57 37.46
N ILE A 269 -7.49 -15.32 37.92
CA ILE A 269 -8.15 -14.18 37.25
C ILE A 269 -7.11 -13.20 36.72
N PHE A 270 -7.11 -13.00 35.40
CA PHE A 270 -6.27 -12.01 34.73
C PHE A 270 -7.05 -10.77 34.32
N THR A 271 -6.70 -9.63 34.92
CA THR A 271 -7.30 -8.33 34.59
C THR A 271 -6.58 -7.60 33.47
N SER A 272 -5.37 -8.01 33.08
CA SER A 272 -4.62 -7.40 31.98
C SER A 272 -3.73 -8.41 31.25
N ALA A 273 -3.47 -8.14 29.96
CA ALA A 273 -2.52 -8.89 29.15
C ALA A 273 -1.10 -8.89 29.73
N HIS A 274 -0.66 -7.77 30.32
CA HIS A 274 0.65 -7.68 30.97
C HIS A 274 0.79 -8.64 32.15
N SER A 275 -0.29 -8.78 32.93
CA SER A 275 -0.34 -9.71 34.04
C SER A 275 -0.15 -11.15 33.59
N VAL A 276 -0.73 -11.53 32.45
CA VAL A 276 -0.56 -12.87 31.86
C VAL A 276 0.91 -13.11 31.50
N LYS A 277 1.52 -12.17 30.76
CA LYS A 277 2.92 -12.28 30.33
C LYS A 277 3.85 -12.45 31.54
N MET A 278 3.71 -11.58 32.54
CA MET A 278 4.57 -11.60 33.73
C MET A 278 4.35 -12.84 34.60
N PHE A 279 3.10 -13.26 34.77
CA PHE A 279 2.76 -14.53 35.43
C PHE A 279 3.46 -15.70 34.76
N THR A 280 3.27 -15.87 33.44
CA THR A 280 3.84 -17.02 32.72
C THR A 280 5.35 -17.01 32.72
N LYS A 281 5.97 -15.83 32.62
CA LYS A 281 7.42 -15.67 32.74
C LYS A 281 7.92 -16.14 34.11
N ARG A 282 7.31 -15.65 35.20
CA ARG A 282 7.73 -16.02 36.56
C ARG A 282 7.47 -17.49 36.88
N CYS A 283 6.34 -18.05 36.45
CA CYS A 283 6.06 -19.48 36.61
C CYS A 283 7.08 -20.35 35.88
N ALA A 284 7.53 -19.96 34.69
CA ALA A 284 8.58 -20.66 33.96
C ALA A 284 9.93 -20.60 34.69
N GLU A 285 10.30 -19.44 35.25
CA GLU A 285 11.51 -19.27 36.07
C GLU A 285 11.48 -20.17 37.32
N LEU A 286 10.34 -20.26 37.98
CA LEU A 286 10.14 -21.11 39.18
C LEU A 286 9.86 -22.58 38.86
N LYS A 287 9.68 -22.94 37.58
CA LYS A 287 9.26 -24.27 37.12
C LYS A 287 7.95 -24.75 37.76
N ILE A 288 7.02 -23.84 38.00
CA ILE A 288 5.70 -24.14 38.56
C ILE A 288 4.74 -24.49 37.43
N VAL A 289 4.04 -25.62 37.59
CA VAL A 289 3.01 -26.09 36.67
C VAL A 289 1.66 -26.06 37.38
N PHE A 290 0.65 -25.55 36.68
CA PHE A 290 -0.72 -25.51 37.15
C PHE A 290 -1.52 -26.62 36.45
N ASP A 291 -2.34 -27.36 37.20
CA ASP A 291 -3.30 -28.32 36.64
C ASP A 291 -4.59 -27.60 36.25
N TYR A 292 -4.64 -27.12 35.00
CA TYR A 292 -5.79 -26.36 34.51
C TYR A 292 -7.09 -27.17 34.39
N ASN A 293 -7.08 -28.50 34.61
CA ASN A 293 -8.32 -29.27 34.72
C ASN A 293 -9.03 -29.01 36.06
N LYS A 294 -8.31 -28.52 37.07
CA LYS A 294 -8.82 -28.22 38.40
C LYS A 294 -9.02 -26.72 38.64
N ILE A 295 -8.48 -25.88 37.75
CA ILE A 295 -8.42 -24.42 37.94
C ILE A 295 -9.24 -23.71 36.88
N LYS A 296 -10.19 -22.89 37.33
CA LYS A 296 -10.96 -22.01 36.44
C LYS A 296 -10.20 -20.71 36.16
N VAL A 297 -9.64 -20.63 34.96
CA VAL A 297 -9.00 -19.41 34.44
C VAL A 297 -10.04 -18.43 33.89
N VAL A 298 -10.01 -17.20 34.38
CA VAL A 298 -10.88 -16.09 34.00
C VAL A 298 -10.05 -14.98 33.36
N ALA A 299 -10.47 -14.51 32.19
CA ALA A 299 -9.88 -13.35 31.54
C ALA A 299 -10.91 -12.24 31.41
N VAL A 300 -10.65 -11.07 32.01
CA VAL A 300 -11.65 -9.99 32.11
C VAL A 300 -12.07 -9.43 30.75
N GLY A 301 -11.19 -9.50 29.73
CA GLY A 301 -11.50 -8.99 28.40
C GLY A 301 -10.95 -9.86 27.28
N SER A 302 -11.50 -9.70 26.08
CA SER A 302 -11.15 -10.45 24.87
C SER A 302 -9.65 -10.38 24.53
N LYS A 303 -9.02 -9.21 24.68
CA LYS A 303 -7.57 -9.03 24.47
C LYS A 303 -6.74 -9.84 25.46
N THR A 304 -7.10 -9.82 26.74
CA THR A 304 -6.44 -10.63 27.78
C THR A 304 -6.62 -12.12 27.51
N ALA A 305 -7.83 -12.55 27.12
CA ALA A 305 -8.11 -13.95 26.77
C ALA A 305 -7.27 -14.42 25.57
N GLY A 306 -7.10 -13.56 24.56
CA GLY A 306 -6.23 -13.84 23.42
C GLY A 306 -4.77 -14.07 23.82
N ILE A 307 -4.25 -13.28 24.76
CA ILE A 307 -2.89 -13.46 25.29
C ILE A 307 -2.78 -14.72 26.15
N CYS A 308 -3.76 -15.03 27.00
CA CYS A 308 -3.81 -16.30 27.74
C CYS A 308 -3.64 -17.49 26.80
N ARG A 309 -4.46 -17.57 25.74
CA ARG A 309 -4.41 -18.68 24.76
C ARG A 309 -3.05 -18.77 24.05
N LYS A 310 -2.49 -17.64 23.62
CA LYS A 310 -1.14 -17.59 23.00
C LYS A 310 -0.04 -18.05 23.96
N SER A 311 -0.21 -17.83 25.25
CA SER A 311 0.70 -18.27 26.30
C SER A 311 0.40 -19.69 26.82
N GLY A 312 -0.48 -20.45 26.16
CA GLY A 312 -0.81 -21.83 26.53
C GLY A 312 -1.76 -21.97 27.72
N LEU A 313 -2.39 -20.88 28.17
CA LEU A 313 -3.37 -20.89 29.25
C LEU A 313 -4.79 -21.08 28.69
N PRO A 314 -5.55 -22.10 29.11
CA PRO A 314 -6.96 -22.20 28.77
C PRO A 314 -7.73 -21.04 29.41
N VAL A 315 -8.76 -20.54 28.72
CA VAL A 315 -9.65 -19.50 29.25
C VAL A 315 -11.03 -20.10 29.35
N HIS A 316 -11.56 -20.19 30.57
CA HIS A 316 -12.83 -20.84 30.87
C HIS A 316 -13.97 -19.84 30.94
N ILE A 317 -13.70 -18.63 31.45
CA ILE A 317 -14.71 -17.60 31.66
C ILE A 317 -14.20 -16.27 31.10
N ILE A 318 -15.07 -15.61 30.33
CA ILE A 318 -14.92 -14.22 29.89
C ILE A 318 -16.25 -13.53 30.23
N PRO A 319 -16.27 -12.50 31.09
CA PRO A 319 -17.51 -11.83 31.48
C PRO A 319 -18.11 -11.06 30.30
N SER A 320 -19.43 -10.86 30.32
CA SER A 320 -20.17 -10.12 29.28
C SER A 320 -19.75 -8.65 29.18
N LYS A 321 -19.33 -8.05 30.30
CA LYS A 321 -18.74 -6.71 30.39
C LYS A 321 -17.31 -6.82 30.90
N PHE A 322 -16.40 -6.00 30.37
CA PHE A 322 -14.97 -6.09 30.68
C PHE A 322 -14.56 -5.26 31.91
N SER A 323 -15.22 -5.48 33.06
CA SER A 323 -14.96 -4.75 34.31
C SER A 323 -14.78 -5.70 35.50
N GLY A 324 -14.26 -5.18 36.62
CA GLY A 324 -14.07 -5.98 37.84
C GLY A 324 -15.41 -6.41 38.44
N GLU A 325 -16.38 -5.51 38.43
CA GLU A 325 -17.76 -5.74 38.89
C GLU A 325 -18.42 -6.85 38.06
N ALA A 326 -18.26 -6.82 36.74
CA ALA A 326 -18.83 -7.83 35.86
C ALA A 326 -18.21 -9.23 36.08
N VAL A 327 -16.96 -9.31 36.51
CA VAL A 327 -16.34 -10.58 36.93
C VAL A 327 -16.95 -11.06 38.24
N VAL A 328 -17.20 -10.17 39.20
CA VAL A 328 -17.89 -10.51 40.46
C VAL A 328 -19.29 -11.04 40.16
N ASP A 329 -20.05 -10.35 39.32
CA ASP A 329 -21.39 -10.77 38.88
C ASP A 329 -21.35 -12.13 38.19
N GLU A 330 -20.41 -12.36 37.27
CA GLU A 330 -20.28 -13.64 36.57
C GLU A 330 -19.91 -14.78 37.53
N LEU A 331 -18.98 -14.53 38.46
CA LEU A 331 -18.53 -15.54 39.41
C LEU A 331 -19.50 -15.78 40.57
N SER A 332 -20.44 -14.86 40.84
CA SER A 332 -21.53 -15.08 41.81
C SER A 332 -22.44 -16.26 41.45
N LYS A 333 -22.41 -16.71 40.19
CA LYS A 333 -23.12 -17.90 39.71
C LYS A 333 -22.41 -19.21 40.10
N HIS A 334 -21.25 -19.12 40.74
CA HIS A 334 -20.48 -20.26 41.23
C HIS A 334 -20.43 -20.25 42.76
N ASP A 335 -20.27 -21.43 43.36
CA ASP A 335 -19.95 -21.52 44.79
C ASP A 335 -18.50 -21.11 45.02
N LEU A 336 -18.31 -19.93 45.59
CA LEU A 336 -17.01 -19.34 45.91
C LEU A 336 -16.62 -19.51 47.38
N LYS A 337 -17.49 -20.07 48.23
CA LYS A 337 -17.25 -20.11 49.67
C LYS A 337 -16.03 -20.98 49.99
N GLY A 338 -15.00 -20.36 50.57
CA GLY A 338 -13.73 -21.01 50.91
C GLY A 338 -12.84 -21.32 49.70
N LYS A 339 -13.24 -20.94 48.48
CA LYS A 339 -12.45 -21.15 47.26
C LYS A 339 -11.31 -20.15 47.17
N VAL A 340 -10.14 -20.61 46.78
CA VAL A 340 -8.93 -19.76 46.68
C VAL A 340 -8.86 -19.16 45.29
N VAL A 341 -8.81 -17.84 45.22
CA VAL A 341 -8.74 -17.07 43.97
C VAL A 341 -7.41 -16.33 43.91
N LEU A 342 -6.59 -16.68 42.92
CA LEU A 342 -5.35 -15.97 42.61
C LEU A 342 -5.64 -14.85 41.60
N ILE A 343 -5.25 -13.63 41.93
CA ILE A 343 -5.39 -12.45 41.07
C ILE A 343 -4.00 -11.81 40.88
N PRO A 344 -3.24 -12.24 39.86
CA PRO A 344 -2.04 -11.53 39.43
C PRO A 344 -2.46 -10.17 38.86
N ARG A 345 -1.82 -9.09 39.30
CA ARG A 345 -2.20 -7.73 38.88
C ARG A 345 -1.06 -6.71 38.99
N SER A 346 -1.31 -5.45 38.64
CA SER A 346 -0.36 -4.37 38.95
C SER A 346 -0.34 -4.09 40.45
N ALA A 347 0.78 -3.58 40.98
CA ALA A 347 0.85 -3.17 42.39
C ALA A 347 -0.17 -2.08 42.76
N LEU A 348 -0.62 -1.26 41.80
CA LEU A 348 -1.61 -0.18 41.99
C LEU A 348 -3.03 -0.59 41.57
N GLY A 349 -3.34 -1.88 41.54
CA GLY A 349 -4.64 -2.35 41.06
C GLY A 349 -5.81 -1.96 41.99
N ARG A 350 -6.95 -1.58 41.42
CA ARG A 350 -8.20 -1.22 42.15
C ARG A 350 -8.76 -2.36 43.03
N GLU A 351 -9.22 -2.08 44.24
CA GLU A 351 -9.72 -3.12 45.17
C GLU A 351 -11.11 -3.69 44.87
N VAL A 352 -11.87 -3.11 43.93
CA VAL A 352 -13.26 -3.52 43.63
C VAL A 352 -13.40 -5.03 43.37
N LEU A 353 -12.55 -5.60 42.53
CA LEU A 353 -12.60 -7.03 42.19
C LEU A 353 -12.20 -7.93 43.37
N PRO A 354 -11.02 -7.75 44.02
CA PRO A 354 -10.69 -8.50 45.23
C PRO A 354 -11.75 -8.41 46.31
N GLN A 355 -12.24 -7.20 46.60
CA GLN A 355 -13.24 -6.98 47.64
C GLN A 355 -14.57 -7.68 47.32
N GLY A 356 -15.10 -7.50 46.12
CA GLY A 356 -16.38 -8.13 45.74
C GLY A 356 -16.32 -9.66 45.78
N LEU A 357 -15.19 -10.28 45.43
CA LEU A 357 -15.04 -11.73 45.57
C LEU A 357 -14.88 -12.19 47.03
N ARG A 358 -14.26 -11.39 47.91
CA ARG A 358 -14.23 -11.67 49.37
C ARG A 358 -15.65 -11.67 49.96
N GLU A 359 -16.49 -10.73 49.52
CA GLU A 359 -17.89 -10.63 49.96
C GLU A 359 -18.71 -11.85 49.54
N LEU A 360 -18.36 -12.51 48.43
CA LEU A 360 -18.93 -13.80 48.00
C LEU A 360 -18.32 -15.02 48.74
N GLY A 361 -17.43 -14.80 49.71
CA GLY A 361 -16.85 -15.85 50.55
C GLY A 361 -15.57 -16.49 50.02
N ALA A 362 -14.96 -15.94 48.97
CA ALA A 362 -13.69 -16.44 48.43
C ALA A 362 -12.48 -16.00 49.26
N VAL A 363 -11.43 -16.83 49.25
CA VAL A 363 -10.12 -16.53 49.83
C VAL A 363 -9.23 -15.92 48.74
N ILE A 364 -8.98 -14.61 48.82
CA ILE A 364 -8.29 -13.88 47.75
C ILE A 364 -6.77 -13.80 47.99
N LYS A 365 -6.01 -14.29 47.01
CA LYS A 365 -4.57 -14.05 46.86
C LYS A 365 -4.36 -13.04 45.74
N SER A 366 -4.44 -11.75 46.06
CA SER A 366 -4.18 -10.66 45.10
C SER A 366 -2.71 -10.26 45.18
N VAL A 367 -1.95 -10.47 44.11
CA VAL A 367 -0.48 -10.36 44.14
C VAL A 367 0.06 -9.47 43.02
N PRO A 368 1.04 -8.60 43.30
CA PRO A 368 1.67 -7.76 42.28
C PRO A 368 2.59 -8.61 41.40
N VAL A 369 2.40 -8.53 40.08
CA VAL A 369 3.27 -9.19 39.09
C VAL A 369 3.88 -8.22 38.08
N TYR A 370 3.53 -6.94 38.18
CA TYR A 370 4.21 -5.87 37.45
C TYR A 370 3.97 -4.51 38.10
N ASN A 371 4.86 -3.58 37.78
CA ASN A 371 4.73 -2.17 38.06
C ASN A 371 4.65 -1.38 36.75
N VAL A 372 4.12 -0.17 36.86
CA VAL A 372 4.12 0.81 35.79
C VAL A 372 5.10 1.91 36.19
N SER A 373 6.10 2.19 35.36
CA SER A 373 7.09 3.23 35.58
C SER A 373 7.23 4.12 34.35
N LEU A 374 7.94 5.24 34.51
CA LEU A 374 8.43 5.99 33.36
C LEU A 374 9.58 5.20 32.71
N PRO A 375 9.63 5.12 31.36
CA PRO A 375 10.80 4.64 30.66
C PRO A 375 12.03 5.46 31.03
N ALA A 376 13.17 4.80 31.21
CA ALA A 376 14.43 5.45 31.60
C ALA A 376 15.66 4.72 31.04
N GLY A 377 16.79 5.44 30.98
CA GLY A 377 18.07 4.88 30.53
C GLY A 377 18.01 4.38 29.08
N ASP A 378 18.55 3.19 28.85
CA ASP A 378 18.66 2.61 27.50
C ASP A 378 17.29 2.24 26.89
N SER A 379 16.24 2.04 27.71
CA SER A 379 14.90 1.63 27.25
C SER A 379 14.18 2.67 26.37
N ILE A 380 14.54 3.96 26.51
CA ILE A 380 13.89 5.09 25.82
C ILE A 380 14.85 5.86 24.90
N LYS A 381 16.15 5.55 24.97
CA LYS A 381 17.21 6.29 24.29
C LYS A 381 16.99 6.35 22.77
N GLU A 382 16.71 5.20 22.15
CA GLU A 382 16.45 5.12 20.71
C GLU A 382 15.23 5.97 20.30
N ASN A 383 14.18 5.99 21.11
CA ASN A 383 12.98 6.79 20.84
C ASN A 383 13.26 8.29 20.91
N ILE A 384 14.11 8.72 21.86
CA ILE A 384 14.56 10.12 21.98
C ILE A 384 15.42 10.50 20.77
N ASP A 385 16.38 9.65 20.38
CA ASP A 385 17.25 9.91 19.24
C ASP A 385 16.44 10.02 17.94
N ARG A 386 15.46 9.12 17.73
CA ARG A 386 14.54 9.18 16.59
C ARG A 386 13.68 10.44 16.59
N LEU A 387 13.14 10.84 17.75
CA LEU A 387 12.36 12.06 17.87
C LEU A 387 13.19 13.30 17.50
N ASN A 388 14.41 13.38 18.00
CA ASN A 388 15.31 14.51 17.75
C ASN A 388 15.76 14.58 16.28
N ALA A 389 15.93 13.44 15.61
CA ALA A 389 16.30 13.39 14.20
C ALA A 389 15.10 13.57 13.23
N GLY A 390 13.89 13.22 13.67
CA GLY A 390 12.74 13.00 12.79
C GLY A 390 11.93 14.24 12.40
N ASN A 391 12.24 15.43 12.94
CA ASN A 391 11.52 16.69 12.68
C ASN A 391 9.98 16.51 12.61
N PRO A 392 9.34 16.23 13.75
CA PRO A 392 7.92 15.86 13.77
C PRO A 392 7.01 17.01 13.29
N ASP A 393 5.96 16.69 12.54
CA ASP A 393 4.92 17.66 12.17
C ASP A 393 3.83 17.76 13.26
N LEU A 394 3.55 16.64 13.95
CA LEU A 394 2.39 16.48 14.82
C LEU A 394 2.70 15.59 16.03
N PHE A 395 2.24 16.01 17.21
CA PHE A 395 2.23 15.20 18.42
C PHE A 395 0.81 14.75 18.79
N ILE A 396 0.65 13.47 19.10
CA ILE A 396 -0.60 12.86 19.54
C ILE A 396 -0.48 12.43 21.00
N PHE A 397 -1.36 12.99 21.84
CA PHE A 397 -1.53 12.59 23.24
C PHE A 397 -2.86 11.89 23.46
N THR A 398 -2.82 10.74 24.12
CA THR A 398 -4.00 9.86 24.30
C THR A 398 -4.53 9.80 25.73
N SER A 399 -3.86 10.47 26.65
CA SER A 399 -4.34 10.73 28.02
C SER A 399 -3.58 11.90 28.64
N PRO A 400 -4.11 12.55 29.70
CA PRO A 400 -3.37 13.55 30.48
C PRO A 400 -1.99 13.03 30.93
N SER A 401 -1.95 11.79 31.44
CA SER A 401 -0.70 11.18 31.91
C SER A 401 0.33 10.98 30.80
N THR A 402 -0.08 10.68 29.56
CA THR A 402 0.89 10.53 28.46
C THR A 402 1.60 11.84 28.14
N PHE A 403 0.90 12.98 28.26
CA PHE A 403 1.48 14.30 28.05
C PHE A 403 2.44 14.69 29.17
N GLU A 404 1.99 14.58 30.43
CA GLU A 404 2.83 14.91 31.59
C GLU A 404 4.08 14.04 31.67
N ASN A 405 3.94 12.74 31.41
CA ASN A 405 5.07 11.82 31.35
C ASN A 405 6.04 12.17 30.22
N PHE A 406 5.53 12.57 29.05
CA PHE A 406 6.38 13.01 27.94
C PHE A 406 7.24 14.22 28.35
N LEU A 407 6.64 15.22 28.98
CA LEU A 407 7.36 16.40 29.50
C LEU A 407 8.45 15.98 30.49
N GLN A 408 8.14 15.06 31.41
CA GLN A 408 9.08 14.59 32.42
C GLN A 408 10.25 13.80 31.81
N ILE A 409 9.97 12.90 30.86
CA ILE A 409 10.99 12.08 30.18
C ILE A 409 11.93 12.97 29.35
N MET A 410 11.36 13.90 28.59
CA MET A 410 12.10 14.85 27.76
C MET A 410 12.72 16.01 28.56
N LYS A 411 12.45 16.08 29.88
CA LYS A 411 12.87 17.16 30.78
C LYS A 411 12.52 18.55 30.25
N ILE A 412 11.30 18.70 29.74
CA ILE A 412 10.81 19.95 29.18
C ILE A 412 10.29 20.85 30.30
N GLU A 413 11.04 21.91 30.61
CA GLU A 413 10.66 22.92 31.62
C GLU A 413 9.67 23.96 31.07
N ASP A 414 9.76 24.29 29.77
CA ASP A 414 8.90 25.24 29.08
C ASP A 414 8.15 24.55 27.92
N PRO A 415 6.98 23.94 28.20
CA PRO A 415 6.16 23.29 27.18
C PRO A 415 5.74 24.23 26.05
N VAL A 416 5.46 25.50 26.35
CA VAL A 416 5.02 26.50 25.36
C VAL A 416 6.11 26.73 24.33
N ARG A 417 7.35 26.89 24.78
CA ARG A 417 8.50 27.05 23.88
C ARG A 417 8.80 25.76 23.11
N PHE A 418 8.74 24.60 23.76
CA PHE A 418 9.01 23.32 23.13
C PHE A 418 8.03 23.03 21.98
N PHE A 419 6.73 23.23 22.22
CA PHE A 419 5.69 22.94 21.24
C PHE A 419 5.47 24.05 20.21
N LYS A 420 6.24 25.14 20.26
CA LYS A 420 6.12 26.25 19.32
C LYS A 420 6.41 25.78 17.89
N GLY A 421 5.39 25.80 17.04
CA GLY A 421 5.50 25.42 15.63
C GLY A 421 5.19 23.95 15.34
N TYR A 422 4.81 23.17 16.36
CA TYR A 422 4.31 21.81 16.19
C TYR A 422 2.79 21.80 16.30
N LEU A 423 2.14 20.93 15.52
CA LEU A 423 0.73 20.62 15.74
C LEU A 423 0.57 19.67 16.91
N ILE A 424 -0.53 19.82 17.65
CA ILE A 424 -0.89 18.94 18.76
C ILE A 424 -2.32 18.43 18.58
N ALA A 425 -2.46 17.12 18.64
CA ALA A 425 -3.74 16.44 18.67
C ALA A 425 -3.96 15.75 20.03
N ALA A 426 -5.13 16.00 20.62
CA ALA A 426 -5.59 15.31 21.82
C ALA A 426 -6.72 14.35 21.46
N ILE A 427 -6.70 13.13 22.02
CA ILE A 427 -7.75 12.12 21.76
C ILE A 427 -9.14 12.57 22.22
N GLY A 428 -9.22 13.49 23.19
CA GLY A 428 -10.47 13.94 23.78
C GLY A 428 -10.30 15.09 24.81
N PRO A 429 -11.42 15.57 25.39
CA PRO A 429 -11.47 16.83 26.12
C PRO A 429 -10.61 16.86 27.38
N THR A 430 -10.55 15.77 28.13
CA THR A 430 -9.75 15.70 29.37
C THR A 430 -8.25 15.83 29.09
N THR A 431 -7.77 15.17 28.04
CA THR A 431 -6.38 15.30 27.56
C THR A 431 -6.11 16.71 27.07
N LYS A 432 -7.07 17.31 26.33
CA LYS A 432 -6.96 18.70 25.87
C LYS A 432 -6.80 19.67 27.05
N SER A 433 -7.66 19.58 28.06
CA SER A 433 -7.60 20.46 29.23
C SER A 433 -6.25 20.36 29.95
N SER A 434 -5.71 19.15 30.12
CA SER A 434 -4.39 18.96 30.74
C SER A 434 -3.24 19.60 29.95
N ILE A 435 -3.32 19.60 28.62
CA ILE A 435 -2.34 20.27 27.76
C ILE A 435 -2.48 21.80 27.88
N GLU A 436 -3.70 22.32 27.87
CA GLU A 436 -4.00 23.75 27.98
C GLU A 436 -3.69 24.33 29.37
N GLU A 437 -3.75 23.53 30.44
CA GLU A 437 -3.27 23.92 31.78
C GLU A 437 -1.78 24.25 31.81
N ARG A 438 -0.99 23.61 30.93
CA ARG A 438 0.42 23.96 30.67
C ARG A 438 0.59 25.10 29.66
N ARG A 439 -0.51 25.78 29.30
CA ARG A 439 -0.60 26.90 28.35
C ARG A 439 -0.21 26.53 26.91
N VAL A 440 -0.29 25.25 26.58
CA VAL A 440 -0.03 24.73 25.24
C VAL A 440 -1.37 24.60 24.50
N SER A 441 -1.45 25.09 23.26
CA SER A 441 -2.66 24.98 22.45
C SER A 441 -2.82 23.57 21.87
N VAL A 442 -4.06 23.10 21.77
CA VAL A 442 -4.40 21.87 21.05
C VAL A 442 -5.11 22.23 19.75
N ASP A 443 -4.52 21.82 18.63
CA ASP A 443 -4.99 22.17 17.28
C ASP A 443 -6.07 21.22 16.77
N ILE A 444 -6.04 19.95 17.22
CA ILE A 444 -6.88 18.88 16.70
C ILE A 444 -7.51 18.11 17.85
N ILE A 445 -8.83 17.97 17.82
CA ILE A 445 -9.60 17.07 18.66
C ILE A 445 -10.63 16.35 17.77
N PRO A 446 -10.77 15.03 17.86
CA PRO A 446 -11.72 14.30 17.04
C PRO A 446 -13.14 14.35 17.64
N ASP A 447 -14.15 14.18 16.79
CA ASP A 447 -15.54 14.01 17.23
C ASP A 447 -15.75 12.66 17.94
N GLU A 448 -15.06 11.61 17.47
CA GLU A 448 -15.02 10.29 18.09
C GLU A 448 -13.68 10.09 18.80
N PHE A 449 -13.69 9.80 20.11
CA PHE A 449 -12.49 9.66 20.93
C PHE A 449 -11.79 8.29 20.75
N THR A 450 -11.52 7.95 19.49
CA THR A 450 -10.89 6.71 19.01
C THR A 450 -9.67 7.03 18.17
N ASN A 451 -8.80 6.04 17.91
CA ASN A 451 -7.63 6.26 17.04
C ASN A 451 -8.06 6.59 15.60
N GLU A 452 -9.15 5.98 15.15
CA GLU A 452 -9.76 6.19 13.84
C GLU A 452 -10.37 7.59 13.72
N GLY A 453 -11.09 8.04 14.76
CA GLY A 453 -11.61 9.40 14.84
C GLY A 453 -10.49 10.44 14.82
N LEU A 454 -9.40 10.18 15.55
CA LEU A 454 -8.21 11.03 15.55
C LEU A 454 -7.56 11.10 14.16
N ALA A 455 -7.38 9.96 13.51
CA ALA A 455 -6.83 9.90 12.15
C ALA A 455 -7.67 10.69 11.15
N LYS A 456 -9.00 10.55 11.21
CA LYS A 456 -9.92 11.35 10.38
C LYS A 456 -9.76 12.85 10.63
N ALA A 457 -9.76 13.28 11.89
CA ALA A 457 -9.61 14.70 12.25
C ALA A 457 -8.27 15.28 11.77
N ILE A 458 -7.19 14.52 11.85
CA ILE A 458 -5.86 14.93 11.35
C ILE A 458 -5.87 15.06 9.83
N VAL A 459 -6.44 14.08 9.11
CA VAL A 459 -6.57 14.14 7.66
C VAL A 459 -7.38 15.35 7.21
N ASP A 460 -8.49 15.64 7.88
CA ASP A 460 -9.34 16.79 7.55
C ASP A 460 -8.69 18.13 7.90
N HIS A 461 -7.78 18.16 8.89
CA HIS A 461 -6.95 19.32 9.19
C HIS A 461 -5.97 19.63 8.04
N TYR A 462 -5.26 18.62 7.50
CA TYR A 462 -4.29 18.81 6.42
C TYR A 462 -4.89 19.06 5.03
N LYS A 463 -6.20 18.83 4.86
CA LYS A 463 -6.92 19.15 3.61
C LYS A 463 -7.31 20.63 3.49
N LYS A 464 -7.34 21.36 4.61
CA LYS A 464 -7.64 22.79 4.66
C LYS A 464 -6.39 23.60 4.38
#